data_AF-A0AAD7ZJS0-F1
#
_entry.id   AF-A0AAD7ZJS0-F1
#
_cell.length_a   1.000
_cell.length_b   1.000
_cell.length_c   1.000
_cell.angle_alpha   90.00
_cell.angle_beta   90.00
_cell.angle_gamma   90.00
#
_symmetry.space_group_name_H-M   'P 1'
#
loop_
_entity.id
_entity.type
_entity.pdbx_description
1 polymer ?
#
loop_
_entity_poly.entity_id
_entity_poly.type
_entity_poly.pdbx_seq_one_letter_code
_entity_poly.pdbx_strand_id
1 'polypeptide(L)'
;DFFPRNMIPEPELCTSGADLEKRNRRNNGGPVAPPLPPYNPEGLIMPRKPSNPVLESSDHKNLHRELLFNQKIGKNVLNQKSELQRALEKHKEHQVKKELEQQKQDSKTALERVIEERAKRLETMEKPEVEEKVRTGEPEFMKIHAKLRAKMDPK
;
A
#
# COMPACT_ATOMS: atom_id res chain seq x y z
N ASP A 1 -9.63 35.68 -25.39
CA ASP A 1 -8.94 36.19 -24.18
C ASP A 1 -8.64 35.03 -23.23
N PHE A 2 -7.46 34.45 -23.32
CA PHE A 2 -6.20 34.85 -22.65
C PHE A 2 -6.09 34.18 -21.26
N PHE A 3 -5.72 32.90 -21.26
CA PHE A 3 -5.14 32.26 -20.08
C PHE A 3 -3.68 32.70 -19.96
N PRO A 4 -3.22 33.28 -18.84
CA PRO A 4 -1.81 33.30 -18.55
C PRO A 4 -1.40 31.99 -17.87
N ARG A 5 -0.45 31.32 -18.53
CA ARG A 5 0.44 30.31 -17.97
C ARG A 5 1.14 30.87 -16.74
N ASN A 6 0.77 30.40 -15.55
CA ASN A 6 1.65 30.48 -14.40
C ASN A 6 2.55 29.24 -14.42
N MET A 7 3.54 29.27 -15.32
CA MET A 7 4.66 28.33 -15.29
C MET A 7 5.52 28.70 -14.10
N ILE A 8 5.40 27.96 -13.00
CA ILE A 8 6.42 28.00 -11.94
C ILE A 8 7.67 27.38 -12.57
N PRO A 9 8.83 28.06 -12.59
CA PRO A 9 10.06 27.47 -13.12
C PRO A 9 10.36 26.19 -12.37
N GLU A 10 10.58 25.08 -13.09
CA GLU A 10 11.08 23.86 -12.48
C GLU A 10 12.43 24.16 -11.80
N PRO A 11 12.63 23.77 -10.54
CA PRO A 11 13.94 23.87 -9.94
C PRO A 11 14.86 22.84 -10.60
N GLU A 12 15.89 23.32 -11.30
CA GLU A 12 17.02 22.54 -11.79
C GLU A 12 17.55 21.65 -10.65
N LEU A 13 17.21 20.37 -10.67
CA LEU A 13 17.77 19.37 -9.77
C LEU A 13 19.22 19.14 -10.20
N CYS A 14 20.15 19.80 -9.51
CA CYS A 14 21.57 19.49 -9.62
C CYS A 14 21.79 18.06 -9.11
N THR A 15 21.74 17.07 -10.02
CA THR A 15 22.05 15.67 -9.73
C THR A 15 23.56 15.47 -9.72
N SER A 16 24.27 16.04 -8.74
CA SER A 16 25.65 15.61 -8.51
C SER A 16 25.62 14.27 -7.77
N GLY A 17 25.94 13.19 -8.48
CA GLY A 17 25.97 11.79 -8.00
C GLY A 17 27.01 11.46 -6.92
N ALA A 18 27.39 12.43 -6.08
CA ALA A 18 28.43 12.28 -5.06
C ALA A 18 27.90 11.89 -3.66
N ASP A 19 26.58 11.89 -3.45
CA ASP A 19 25.98 11.73 -2.10
C ASP A 19 25.49 10.31 -1.76
N LEU A 20 25.62 9.34 -2.66
CA LEU A 20 25.24 7.95 -2.37
C LEU A 20 26.31 7.19 -1.57
N GLU A 21 27.60 7.51 -1.77
CA GLU A 21 28.73 6.79 -1.17
C GLU A 21 28.89 7.06 0.34
N LYS A 22 28.50 8.24 0.84
CA LYS A 22 28.72 8.64 2.24
C LYS A 22 27.75 8.00 3.24
N ARG A 23 26.65 7.39 2.77
CA ARG A 23 25.65 6.79 3.66
C ARG A 23 26.01 5.42 4.20
N ASN A 24 26.94 4.70 3.56
CA ASN A 24 27.24 3.31 3.90
C ASN A 24 28.35 3.12 4.96
N ARG A 25 28.89 4.21 5.52
CA ARG A 25 29.98 4.17 6.54
C ARG A 25 29.55 4.50 7.97
N ARG A 26 28.25 4.58 8.26
CA ARG A 26 27.76 5.07 9.57
C ARG A 26 27.43 4.00 10.62
N ASN A 27 27.68 2.72 10.32
CA ASN A 27 27.21 1.63 11.19
C ASN A 27 28.29 1.04 12.12
N ASN A 28 29.51 1.58 12.17
CA ASN A 28 30.56 1.09 13.07
C ASN A 28 31.35 2.25 13.71
N GLY A 29 30.77 2.90 14.71
CA GLY A 29 31.48 3.86 15.55
C GLY A 29 30.88 3.87 16.94
N GLY A 30 31.70 3.60 17.96
CA GLY A 30 31.35 3.79 19.37
C GLY A 30 31.05 5.26 19.69
N PRO A 31 30.88 5.64 20.96
CA PRO A 31 30.53 7.01 21.33
C PRO A 31 31.63 7.99 20.88
N VAL A 32 31.36 8.71 19.79
CA VAL A 32 32.23 9.78 19.29
C VAL A 32 32.03 10.99 20.18
N ALA A 33 33.12 11.49 20.77
CA ALA A 33 33.11 12.72 21.55
C ALA A 33 32.47 13.88 20.75
N PRO A 34 31.66 14.75 21.37
CA PRO A 34 30.98 15.82 20.66
C PRO A 34 31.99 16.71 19.92
N PRO A 35 31.72 17.08 18.65
CA PRO A 35 32.65 17.82 17.81
C PRO A 35 32.92 19.23 18.37
N LEU A 36 34.21 19.56 18.51
CA LEU A 36 34.68 20.83 19.06
C LEU A 36 34.14 22.05 18.26
N PRO A 37 33.92 23.21 18.92
CA PRO A 37 33.58 24.47 18.26
C PRO A 37 34.59 24.83 17.15
N PRO A 38 34.15 25.35 15.99
CA PRO A 38 35.07 25.90 15.02
C PRO A 38 35.66 27.21 15.58
N TYR A 39 36.98 27.33 15.55
CA TYR A 39 37.73 28.53 15.95
C TYR A 39 38.24 29.28 14.72
N ASN A 40 38.29 30.60 14.80
CA ASN A 40 39.00 31.43 13.81
C ASN A 40 40.52 31.37 14.05
N PRO A 41 41.39 31.86 13.14
CA PRO A 41 42.85 31.81 13.33
C PRO A 41 43.36 32.58 14.56
N GLU A 42 42.54 33.49 15.10
CA GLU A 42 42.80 34.24 16.34
C GLU A 42 42.35 33.48 17.61
N GLY A 43 41.91 32.23 17.49
CA GLY A 43 41.48 31.39 18.61
C GLY A 43 40.09 31.73 19.17
N LEU A 44 39.30 32.57 18.50
CA LEU A 44 37.94 32.93 18.90
C LEU A 44 36.92 31.93 18.33
N ILE A 45 35.93 31.56 19.14
CA ILE A 45 34.83 30.67 18.74
C ILE A 45 33.98 31.36 17.66
N MET A 46 33.79 30.69 16.52
CA MET A 46 32.93 31.22 15.47
C MET A 46 31.44 31.02 15.80
N PRO A 47 30.56 32.00 15.48
CA PRO A 47 29.12 31.83 15.58
C PRO A 47 28.64 30.63 14.77
N ARG A 48 27.82 29.77 15.40
CA ARG A 48 27.18 28.62 14.74
C ARG A 48 25.75 29.00 14.32
N LYS A 49 25.30 28.48 13.18
CA LYS A 49 23.89 28.58 12.79
C LYS A 49 23.05 27.76 13.78
N PRO A 50 21.97 28.31 14.35
CA PRO A 50 21.08 27.54 15.21
C PRO A 50 20.46 26.39 14.41
N SER A 51 20.25 25.25 15.07
CA SER A 51 19.61 24.10 14.44
C SER A 51 18.15 24.42 14.09
N ASN A 52 17.71 23.97 12.91
CA ASN A 52 16.33 24.16 12.51
C ASN A 52 15.49 22.99 13.06
N PRO A 53 14.58 23.22 14.03
CA PRO A 53 13.83 22.15 14.67
C PRO A 53 12.98 21.32 13.69
N VAL A 54 12.52 21.93 12.59
CA VAL A 54 11.75 21.26 11.53
C VAL A 54 12.62 20.31 10.71
N LEU A 55 13.89 20.66 10.51
CA LEU A 55 14.86 19.83 9.80
C LEU A 55 15.55 18.82 10.71
N GLU A 56 15.61 19.04 12.01
CA GLU A 56 16.17 18.05 12.95
C GLU A 56 15.14 16.98 13.34
N SER A 57 13.86 17.33 13.43
CA SER A 57 12.80 16.38 13.80
C SER A 57 12.53 15.36 12.69
N SER A 58 12.93 14.10 12.93
CA SER A 58 12.57 12.97 12.06
C SER A 58 11.06 12.80 11.96
N ASP A 59 10.35 12.99 13.08
CA ASP A 59 8.92 12.74 13.20
C ASP A 59 8.13 13.74 12.37
N HIS A 60 8.52 15.02 12.41
CA HIS A 60 7.92 16.04 11.55
C HIS A 60 8.11 15.68 10.06
N LYS A 61 9.32 15.29 9.66
CA LYS A 61 9.58 14.88 8.27
C LYS A 61 8.77 13.64 7.88
N ASN A 62 8.61 12.68 8.78
CA ASN A 62 7.85 11.46 8.54
C ASN A 62 6.37 11.80 8.33
N LEU A 63 5.79 12.58 9.23
CA LEU A 63 4.41 13.06 9.12
C LEU A 63 4.19 13.85 7.83
N HIS A 64 5.10 14.76 7.47
CA HIS A 64 5.00 15.52 6.22
C HIS A 64 4.97 14.61 4.98
N ARG A 65 5.85 13.60 4.93
CA ARG A 65 5.85 12.61 3.82
C ARG A 65 4.56 11.81 3.76
N GLU A 66 4.04 11.37 4.90
CA GLU A 66 2.80 10.61 4.97
C GLU A 66 1.58 11.45 4.53
N LEU A 67 1.49 12.71 4.98
CA LEU A 67 0.41 13.62 4.57
C LEU A 67 0.45 13.89 3.05
N LEU A 68 1.63 14.17 2.49
CA LEU A 68 1.80 14.33 1.04
C LEU A 68 1.44 13.06 0.28
N PHE A 69 1.84 11.89 0.81
CA PHE A 69 1.44 10.61 0.24
C PHE A 69 -0.08 10.50 0.23
N ASN A 70 -0.76 10.64 1.37
CA ASN A 70 -2.21 10.56 1.48
C ASN A 70 -2.95 11.50 0.51
N GLN A 71 -2.46 12.74 0.35
CA GLN A 71 -2.98 13.67 -0.66
C GLN A 71 -2.80 13.14 -2.09
N LYS A 72 -1.61 12.63 -2.42
CA LYS A 72 -1.32 12.03 -3.74
C LYS A 72 -2.22 10.83 -4.06
N ILE A 73 -2.59 10.02 -3.07
CA ILE A 73 -3.47 8.85 -3.27
C ILE A 73 -4.96 9.20 -3.10
N GLY A 74 -5.29 10.45 -2.79
CA GLY A 74 -6.67 10.88 -2.54
C GLY A 74 -7.28 10.33 -1.24
N LYS A 75 -6.46 9.86 -0.30
CA LYS A 75 -6.92 9.39 1.02
C LYS A 75 -7.06 10.58 1.97
N ASN A 76 -8.30 11.00 2.24
CA ASN A 76 -8.56 12.01 3.25
C ASN A 76 -8.57 11.38 4.64
N VAL A 77 -7.52 11.60 5.42
CA VAL A 77 -7.41 11.14 6.82
C VAL A 77 -7.99 12.13 7.83
N LEU A 78 -8.22 13.38 7.43
CA LEU A 78 -8.72 14.43 8.32
C LEU A 78 -10.25 14.49 8.36
N ASN A 79 -10.93 14.16 7.26
CA ASN A 79 -12.40 14.19 7.17
C ASN A 79 -12.99 12.79 6.91
N GLN A 80 -12.52 11.76 7.63
CA GLN A 80 -13.09 10.42 7.51
C GLN A 80 -14.49 10.40 8.12
N LYS A 81 -15.46 9.80 7.41
CA LYS A 81 -16.74 9.39 8.02
C LYS A 81 -16.42 8.51 9.23
N SER A 82 -17.16 8.66 10.33
CA SER A 82 -16.97 7.80 11.50
C SER A 82 -17.17 6.33 11.14
N GLU A 83 -16.57 5.40 11.90
CA GLU A 83 -16.78 3.96 11.73
C GLU A 83 -18.28 3.61 11.71
N LEU A 84 -19.08 4.24 12.59
CA LEU A 84 -20.53 4.10 12.63
C LEU A 84 -21.20 4.57 11.34
N GLN A 85 -20.82 5.75 10.81
CA GLN A 85 -21.39 6.28 9.58
C GLN A 85 -21.06 5.38 8.38
N ARG A 86 -19.84 4.83 8.33
CA ARG A 86 -19.43 3.84 7.32
C ARG A 86 -20.24 2.54 7.44
N ALA A 87 -20.50 2.08 8.65
CA ALA A 87 -21.32 0.89 8.90
C ALA A 87 -22.79 1.09 8.49
N LEU A 88 -23.37 2.25 8.81
CA LEU A 88 -24.75 2.60 8.42
C LEU A 88 -24.89 2.73 6.90
N GLU A 89 -23.93 3.34 6.23
CA GLU A 89 -23.90 3.43 4.77
C GLU A 89 -23.85 2.04 4.12
N LYS A 90 -22.94 1.17 4.58
CA LYS A 90 -22.88 -0.23 4.15
C LYS A 90 -24.19 -0.99 4.41
N HIS A 91 -24.82 -0.78 5.55
CA HIS A 91 -26.10 -1.40 5.86
C HIS A 91 -27.20 -0.92 4.91
N LYS A 92 -27.26 0.38 4.61
CA LYS A 92 -28.21 0.95 3.64
C LYS A 92 -27.99 0.39 2.24
N GLU A 93 -26.74 0.34 1.77
CA GLU A 93 -26.38 -0.27 0.49
C GLU A 93 -26.80 -1.73 0.41
N HIS A 94 -26.58 -2.50 1.48
CA HIS A 94 -26.97 -3.90 1.54
C HIS A 94 -28.49 -4.09 1.45
N GLN A 95 -29.27 -3.26 2.17
CA GLN A 95 -30.72 -3.30 2.10
C GLN A 95 -31.23 -2.97 0.69
N VAL A 96 -30.73 -1.89 0.08
CA VAL A 96 -31.11 -1.51 -1.30
C VAL A 96 -30.77 -2.61 -2.29
N LYS A 97 -29.58 -3.21 -2.17
CA LYS A 97 -29.16 -4.32 -3.03
C LYS A 97 -30.10 -5.52 -2.90
N LYS A 98 -30.47 -5.89 -1.67
CA LYS A 98 -31.38 -7.00 -1.39
C LYS A 98 -32.78 -6.74 -1.94
N GLU A 99 -33.29 -5.51 -1.79
CA GLU A 99 -34.58 -5.11 -2.34
C GLU A 99 -34.59 -5.16 -3.88
N LEU A 100 -33.53 -4.67 -4.52
CA LEU A 100 -33.38 -4.74 -5.98
C LEU A 100 -33.30 -6.18 -6.49
N GLU A 101 -32.59 -7.06 -5.77
CA GLU A 101 -32.49 -8.48 -6.12
C GLU A 101 -33.84 -9.19 -5.97
N GLN A 102 -34.60 -8.89 -4.91
CA GLN A 102 -35.95 -9.40 -4.71
C GLN A 102 -36.89 -8.93 -5.82
N GLN A 103 -36.88 -7.63 -6.14
CA GLN A 103 -37.69 -7.07 -7.22
C GLN A 103 -37.37 -7.71 -8.57
N LYS A 104 -36.08 -7.96 -8.85
CA LYS A 104 -35.65 -8.70 -10.05
C LYS A 104 -36.22 -10.12 -10.03
N GLN A 105 -36.13 -10.83 -8.90
CA GLN A 105 -36.65 -12.19 -8.80
C GLN A 105 -38.17 -12.27 -8.97
N ASP A 106 -38.90 -11.28 -8.45
CA ASP A 106 -40.36 -11.20 -8.55
C ASP A 106 -40.81 -10.82 -9.97
N SER A 107 -40.03 -9.99 -10.67
CA SER A 107 -40.29 -9.59 -12.06
C SER A 107 -39.82 -10.60 -13.11
N LYS A 108 -39.04 -11.62 -12.73
CA LYS A 108 -38.57 -12.67 -13.66
C LYS A 108 -39.73 -13.46 -14.23
N THR A 109 -39.80 -13.49 -15.55
CA THR A 109 -40.75 -14.31 -16.30
C THR A 109 -40.42 -15.80 -16.21
N ALA A 110 -41.40 -16.67 -16.44
CA ALA A 110 -41.19 -18.12 -16.42
C ALA A 110 -40.11 -18.58 -17.41
N LEU A 111 -40.05 -17.97 -18.60
CA LEU A 111 -39.03 -18.24 -19.61
C LEU A 111 -37.63 -17.86 -19.12
N GLU A 112 -37.50 -16.70 -18.50
CA GLU A 112 -36.23 -16.19 -17.98
C GLU A 112 -35.65 -17.12 -16.88
N ARG A 113 -36.51 -17.64 -16.00
CA ARG A 113 -36.10 -18.65 -15.00
C ARG A 113 -35.55 -19.93 -15.64
N VAL A 114 -36.18 -20.40 -16.71
CA VAL A 114 -35.73 -21.61 -17.44
C VAL A 114 -34.40 -21.36 -18.16
N ILE A 115 -34.21 -20.17 -18.74
CA ILE A 115 -32.94 -19.77 -19.37
C ILE A 115 -31.84 -19.71 -18.30
N GLU A 116 -32.09 -19.08 -17.16
CA GLU A 116 -31.14 -19.02 -16.03
C GLU A 116 -30.78 -20.42 -15.51
N GLU A 117 -31.77 -21.30 -15.35
CA GLU A 117 -31.54 -22.68 -14.91
C GLU A 117 -30.68 -23.45 -15.91
N ARG A 118 -30.96 -23.32 -17.21
CA ARG A 118 -30.17 -23.96 -18.27
C ARG A 118 -28.75 -23.42 -18.30
N ALA A 119 -28.56 -22.11 -18.17
CA ALA A 119 -27.25 -21.49 -18.09
C ALA A 119 -26.45 -21.98 -16.87
N LYS A 120 -27.08 -22.07 -15.70
CA LYS A 120 -26.44 -22.60 -14.48
C LYS A 120 -26.01 -24.06 -14.65
N ARG A 121 -26.84 -24.90 -15.27
CA ARG A 121 -26.49 -26.30 -15.58
C ARG A 121 -25.26 -26.37 -16.50
N LEU A 122 -25.20 -25.52 -17.52
CA LEU A 122 -24.04 -25.44 -18.42
C LEU A 122 -22.78 -24.98 -17.68
N GLU A 123 -22.85 -23.93 -16.84
CA GLU A 123 -21.71 -23.48 -16.04
C GLU A 123 -21.16 -24.59 -15.14
N THR A 124 -22.04 -25.38 -14.51
CA THR A 124 -21.61 -26.51 -13.67
C THR A 124 -20.96 -27.65 -14.45
N MET A 125 -21.34 -27.85 -15.72
CA MET A 125 -20.73 -28.88 -16.58
C MET A 125 -19.47 -28.39 -17.30
N GLU A 126 -19.37 -27.08 -17.57
CA GLU A 126 -18.21 -26.45 -18.19
C GLU A 126 -17.10 -26.16 -17.18
N LYS A 127 -17.40 -26.11 -15.87
CA LYS A 127 -16.40 -26.14 -14.81
C LYS A 127 -15.70 -27.50 -14.86
N PRO A 128 -14.44 -27.56 -15.34
CA PRO A 128 -13.75 -28.83 -15.39
C PRO A 128 -13.52 -29.27 -13.93
N GLU A 129 -13.99 -30.45 -13.56
CA GLU A 129 -13.56 -31.18 -12.35
C GLU A 129 -12.08 -31.60 -12.45
N VAL A 130 -11.20 -30.73 -12.96
CA VAL A 130 -9.87 -31.12 -13.45
C VAL A 130 -8.78 -31.06 -12.39
N GLU A 131 -8.99 -30.50 -11.19
CA GLU A 131 -7.86 -30.41 -10.24
C GLU A 131 -8.07 -30.98 -8.83
N GLU A 132 -9.30 -31.19 -8.35
CA GLU A 132 -9.48 -31.53 -6.92
C GLU A 132 -9.86 -32.99 -6.65
N LYS A 133 -10.68 -33.65 -7.48
CA LYS A 133 -11.14 -35.03 -7.17
C LYS A 133 -10.07 -36.11 -7.32
N VAL A 134 -8.97 -35.86 -8.03
CA VAL A 134 -7.86 -36.83 -8.16
C VAL A 134 -6.88 -36.71 -6.98
N ARG A 135 -6.93 -35.63 -6.18
CA ARG A 135 -5.93 -35.34 -5.12
C ARG A 135 -6.48 -35.31 -3.68
N THR A 136 -7.76 -35.64 -3.48
CA THR A 136 -8.39 -35.71 -2.14
C THR A 136 -8.19 -37.04 -1.42
N GLY A 137 -7.72 -38.08 -2.12
CA GLY A 137 -7.41 -39.40 -1.53
C GLY A 137 -5.98 -39.55 -0.99
N GLU A 138 -5.10 -38.57 -1.22
CA GLU A 138 -3.71 -38.65 -0.77
C GLU A 138 -3.58 -38.02 0.63
N PRO A 139 -3.25 -38.81 1.67
CA PRO A 139 -3.17 -38.32 3.03
C PRO A 139 -2.09 -37.23 3.15
N GLU A 140 -2.34 -36.18 3.94
CA GLU A 140 -1.49 -34.99 4.00
C GLU A 140 -0.01 -35.28 4.31
N PHE A 141 0.25 -36.36 5.06
CA PHE A 141 1.62 -36.76 5.37
C PHE A 141 2.44 -37.11 4.12
N MET A 142 1.82 -37.64 3.06
CA MET A 142 2.52 -37.95 1.80
C MET A 142 2.96 -36.67 1.08
N LYS A 143 2.13 -35.62 1.12
CA LYS A 143 2.46 -34.28 0.58
C LYS A 143 3.65 -33.67 1.32
N ILE A 144 3.66 -33.80 2.64
CA ILE A 144 4.76 -33.33 3.50
C ILE A 144 6.04 -34.13 3.22
N HIS A 145 5.94 -35.47 3.10
CA HIS A 145 7.06 -36.35 2.80
C HIS A 145 7.69 -36.07 1.44
N ALA A 146 6.87 -35.84 0.41
CA ALA A 146 7.34 -35.47 -0.93
C ALA A 146 8.09 -34.14 -0.92
N LYS A 147 7.56 -33.13 -0.19
CA LYS A 147 8.18 -31.81 -0.06
C LYS A 147 9.49 -31.84 0.73
N LEU A 148 9.62 -32.75 1.69
CA LEU A 148 10.87 -33.02 2.42
C LEU A 148 11.89 -33.71 1.51
N ARG A 149 11.52 -34.79 0.80
CA ARG A 149 12.43 -35.45 -0.15
C ARG A 149 12.94 -34.51 -1.23
N ALA A 150 12.06 -33.71 -1.83
CA ALA A 150 12.44 -32.74 -2.86
C ALA A 150 13.47 -31.69 -2.38
N LYS A 151 13.56 -31.44 -1.07
CA LYS A 151 14.57 -30.56 -0.47
C LYS A 151 15.83 -31.30 -0.02
N MET A 152 15.74 -32.62 0.15
CA MET A 152 16.81 -33.49 0.64
C MET A 152 17.64 -34.12 -0.47
N ASP A 153 17.29 -33.90 -1.74
CA ASP A 153 18.15 -34.22 -2.88
C ASP A 153 18.90 -32.94 -3.38
N PRO A 154 19.91 -32.42 -2.66
CA PRO A 154 21.01 -31.73 -3.31
C PRO A 154 21.93 -32.79 -3.93
N LYS A 155 22.18 -32.65 -5.23
CA LYS A 155 23.13 -33.44 -6.00
C LYS A 155 24.55 -33.31 -5.47
#